data_AF-A0A945HSI9-F1
#
_entry.id   AF-A0A945HSI9-F1
#
_cell.length_a   1.000
_cell.length_b   1.000
_cell.length_c   1.000
_cell.angle_alpha   90.00
_cell.angle_beta   90.00
_cell.angle_gamma   90.00
#
_symmetry.space_group_name_H-M   'P 1'
#
loop_
_entity.id
_entity.type
_entity.pdbx_description
1 polymer ?
#
loop_
_entity_poly.entity_id
_entity_poly.type
_entity_poly.pdbx_seq_one_letter_code
_entity_poly.pdbx_strand_id
1 'polypeptide(L)'
;MDKSLINHLEVNFTKAYQAELFFVNDEAVLTVGARNMHDLLRSLRDDTKCLFAMLVSICGVDYPHLEKRFEVVYNLLSLKNNARIRVKVKLAEKESISSVRDLFNAAAWYEREAFDMYGIKFSGDVDLRRILTDYGFTHHPLRKDFPVTGYEEVRYDIEKKEVVYEPVKLDQEFRDFDYLSPWEGDFAKQILPGDEKAFDNLAMEEKVKDEK
;
A
#
# COMPACT_ATOMS: atom_id res chain seq x y z
N MET A 1 -1.85 12.20 -19.39
CA MET A 1 -2.64 13.24 -18.66
C MET A 1 -2.32 14.61 -19.25
N ASP A 2 -3.27 15.55 -19.33
CA ASP A 2 -2.97 16.87 -19.91
C ASP A 2 -1.93 17.65 -19.07
N LYS A 3 -0.95 18.27 -19.74
CA LYS A 3 0.12 19.05 -19.10
C LYS A 3 -0.41 20.20 -18.23
N SER A 4 -1.58 20.74 -18.56
CA SER A 4 -2.26 21.78 -17.79
C SER A 4 -2.77 21.29 -16.44
N LEU A 5 -3.26 20.04 -16.38
CA LEU A 5 -3.71 19.40 -15.13
C LEU A 5 -2.52 19.05 -14.24
N ILE A 6 -1.42 18.60 -14.85
CA ILE A 6 -0.18 18.30 -14.13
C ILE A 6 0.34 19.56 -13.41
N ASN A 7 0.48 20.67 -14.14
CA ASN A 7 0.90 21.94 -13.56
C ASN A 7 -0.06 22.42 -12.46
N HIS A 8 -1.36 22.16 -12.62
CA HIS A 8 -2.35 22.51 -11.60
C HIS A 8 -2.17 21.71 -10.31
N LEU A 9 -1.94 20.41 -10.45
CA LEU A 9 -1.66 19.52 -9.31
C LEU A 9 -0.38 19.96 -8.57
N GLU A 10 0.67 20.27 -9.34
CA GLU A 10 1.96 20.66 -8.77
C GLU A 10 1.91 22.00 -8.03
N VAL A 11 1.24 23.01 -8.58
CA VAL A 11 1.23 24.35 -7.99
C VAL A 11 0.34 24.42 -6.74
N ASN A 12 -0.85 23.79 -6.80
CA ASN A 12 -1.85 23.96 -5.75
C ASN A 12 -1.74 22.92 -4.64
N PHE A 13 -1.45 21.65 -4.96
CA PHE A 13 -1.56 20.57 -3.98
C PHE A 13 -0.23 20.27 -3.29
N THR A 14 0.90 20.37 -4.00
CA THR A 14 2.24 20.15 -3.43
C THR A 14 2.53 21.16 -2.30
N LYS A 15 2.20 22.45 -2.51
CA LYS A 15 2.46 23.50 -1.52
C LYS A 15 1.45 23.51 -0.37
N ALA A 16 0.17 23.25 -0.64
CA ALA A 16 -0.86 23.31 0.38
C ALA A 16 -0.81 22.14 1.36
N TYR A 17 -0.50 20.93 0.87
CA TYR A 17 -0.60 19.70 1.66
C TYR A 17 0.74 19.02 1.96
N GLN A 18 1.86 19.64 1.58
CA GLN A 18 3.21 19.04 1.64
C GLN A 18 3.23 17.68 0.93
N ALA A 19 2.57 17.63 -0.23
CA ALA A 19 2.46 16.42 -1.02
C ALA A 19 3.63 16.30 -1.99
N GLU A 20 4.20 15.10 -2.13
CA GLU A 20 5.21 14.83 -3.16
C GLU A 20 4.52 14.25 -4.41
N LEU A 21 4.74 14.87 -5.56
CA LEU A 21 4.16 14.42 -6.83
C LEU A 21 5.20 13.67 -7.65
N PHE A 22 4.89 12.43 -8.02
CA PHE A 22 5.69 11.60 -8.91
C PHE A 22 4.90 11.28 -10.17
N PHE A 23 5.61 11.16 -11.29
CA PHE A 23 5.06 10.69 -12.55
C PHE A 23 5.76 9.41 -12.98
N VAL A 24 4.99 8.35 -13.18
CA VAL A 24 5.50 7.06 -13.64
C VAL A 24 4.59 6.57 -14.76
N ASN A 25 5.13 6.37 -15.95
CA ASN A 25 4.41 5.79 -17.11
C ASN A 25 2.99 6.41 -17.31
N ASP A 26 2.92 7.74 -17.37
CA ASP A 26 1.68 8.53 -17.52
C ASP A 26 0.68 8.49 -16.34
N GLU A 27 1.03 7.84 -15.23
CA GLU A 27 0.27 7.90 -13.98
C GLU A 27 0.84 8.97 -13.03
N ALA A 28 -0.05 9.80 -12.48
CA ALA A 28 0.28 10.75 -11.43
C ALA A 28 0.13 10.09 -10.06
N VAL A 29 1.16 10.20 -9.22
CA VAL A 29 1.21 9.63 -7.89
C VAL A 29 1.50 10.74 -6.88
N LEU A 30 0.55 11.01 -5.98
CA LEU A 30 0.70 11.98 -4.90
C LEU A 30 0.98 11.25 -3.59
N THR A 31 2.06 11.56 -2.91
CA THR A 31 2.36 11.03 -1.57
C THR A 31 2.07 12.10 -0.53
N VAL A 32 1.26 11.77 0.47
CA VAL A 32 0.74 12.73 1.47
C VAL A 32 0.84 12.14 2.87
N GLY A 33 1.00 13.00 3.88
CA GLY A 33 0.89 12.59 5.29
C GLY A 33 -0.56 12.28 5.71
N ALA A 34 -0.72 11.40 6.70
CA ALA A 34 -2.04 10.93 7.16
C ALA A 34 -3.01 12.05 7.58
N ARG A 35 -2.50 13.13 8.20
CA ARG A 35 -3.31 14.26 8.69
C ARG A 35 -3.99 15.04 7.58
N ASN A 36 -3.32 15.19 6.43
CA ASN A 36 -3.78 16.03 5.33
C ASN A 36 -4.55 15.25 4.27
N MET A 37 -4.62 13.93 4.40
CA MET A 37 -5.19 13.05 3.38
C MET A 37 -6.65 13.39 3.09
N HIS A 38 -7.46 13.57 4.12
CA HIS A 38 -8.90 13.81 3.97
C HIS A 38 -9.20 15.11 3.21
N ASP A 39 -8.57 16.21 3.63
CA ASP A 39 -8.71 17.51 2.98
C ASP A 39 -8.19 17.51 1.55
N LEU A 40 -7.11 16.77 1.28
CA LEU A 40 -6.57 16.62 -0.07
C LEU A 40 -7.54 15.87 -0.99
N LEU A 41 -8.13 14.76 -0.53
CA LEU A 41 -9.13 14.02 -1.33
C LEU A 41 -10.40 14.86 -1.56
N ARG A 42 -10.81 15.68 -0.58
CA ARG A 42 -11.91 16.62 -0.75
C ARG A 42 -11.60 17.65 -1.83
N SER A 43 -10.43 18.28 -1.77
CA SER A 43 -9.99 19.25 -2.78
C SER A 43 -9.84 18.63 -4.17
N LEU A 44 -9.35 17.38 -4.28
CA LEU A 44 -9.27 16.67 -5.56
C LEU A 44 -10.64 16.36 -6.17
N ARG A 45 -11.65 16.12 -5.33
CA ARG A 45 -13.03 15.89 -5.76
C ARG A 45 -13.72 17.18 -6.19
N ASP A 46 -13.60 18.23 -5.39
CA ASP A 46 -14.39 19.46 -5.52
C ASP A 46 -13.78 20.46 -6.54
N ASP A 47 -12.47 20.37 -6.81
CA ASP A 47 -11.83 21.28 -7.75
C ASP A 47 -12.34 21.09 -9.19
N THR A 48 -12.77 22.19 -9.79
CA THR A 48 -13.37 22.25 -11.15
C THR A 48 -12.47 21.74 -12.26
N LYS A 49 -11.14 21.79 -12.06
CA LYS A 49 -10.16 21.28 -13.02
C LYS A 49 -9.89 19.81 -12.81
N CYS A 50 -9.71 19.33 -11.58
CA CYS A 50 -9.38 17.94 -11.29
C CYS A 50 -10.59 16.97 -11.31
N LEU A 51 -11.71 17.35 -10.68
CA LEU A 51 -12.99 16.61 -10.63
C LEU A 51 -12.84 15.08 -10.51
N PHE A 52 -12.06 14.63 -9.53
CA PHE A 52 -11.91 13.20 -9.22
C PHE A 52 -13.14 12.68 -8.46
N ALA A 53 -14.22 12.46 -9.20
CA ALA A 53 -15.52 12.10 -8.63
C ALA A 53 -15.65 10.64 -8.22
N MET A 54 -14.85 9.73 -8.81
CA MET A 54 -14.99 8.29 -8.60
C MET A 54 -13.79 7.71 -7.84
N LEU A 55 -14.06 7.08 -6.70
CA LEU A 55 -13.12 6.21 -6.01
C LEU A 55 -13.15 4.83 -6.67
N VAL A 56 -12.01 4.38 -7.17
CA VAL A 56 -11.86 3.09 -7.87
C VAL A 56 -11.49 2.00 -6.88
N SER A 57 -10.49 2.23 -6.03
CA SER A 57 -10.09 1.29 -4.99
C SER A 57 -9.28 1.96 -3.88
N ILE A 58 -9.28 1.32 -2.71
CA ILE A 58 -8.32 1.58 -1.64
C ILE A 58 -7.55 0.28 -1.44
N CYS A 59 -6.22 0.34 -1.48
CA CYS A 59 -5.36 -0.82 -1.29
C CYS A 59 -4.37 -0.54 -0.17
N GLY A 60 -4.17 -1.51 0.73
CA GLY A 60 -3.03 -1.50 1.66
C GLY A 60 -1.82 -2.17 1.03
N VAL A 61 -0.63 -1.70 1.36
CA VAL A 61 0.64 -2.35 1.04
C VAL A 61 1.46 -2.41 2.32
N ASP A 62 2.10 -3.56 2.56
CA ASP A 62 2.92 -3.80 3.74
C ASP A 62 4.41 -3.85 3.35
N TYR A 63 5.19 -2.91 3.89
CA TYR A 63 6.64 -2.79 3.75
C TYR A 63 7.31 -2.96 5.13
N PRO A 64 7.65 -4.19 5.53
CA PRO A 64 8.15 -4.47 6.90
C PRO A 64 9.50 -3.82 7.20
N HIS A 65 10.30 -3.47 6.18
CA HIS A 65 11.62 -2.86 6.34
C HIS A 65 11.58 -1.34 6.63
N LEU A 66 10.42 -0.70 6.53
CA LEU A 66 10.26 0.74 6.72
C LEU A 66 9.66 1.04 8.11
N GLU A 67 10.06 2.16 8.71
CA GLU A 67 9.45 2.63 9.98
C GLU A 67 7.93 2.85 9.83
N LYS A 68 7.53 3.43 8.70
CA LYS A 68 6.12 3.50 8.29
C LYS A 68 5.80 2.27 7.46
N ARG A 69 5.47 1.20 8.18
CA ARG A 69 5.22 -0.13 7.65
C ARG A 69 4.11 -0.16 6.58
N PHE A 70 3.01 0.55 6.80
CA PHE A 70 1.84 0.47 5.94
C PHE A 70 1.79 1.62 4.96
N GLU A 71 1.44 1.33 3.71
CA GLU A 71 1.11 2.33 2.71
C GLU A 71 -0.33 2.11 2.24
N VAL A 72 -1.19 3.12 2.41
CA VAL A 72 -2.56 3.11 1.91
C VAL A 72 -2.59 3.86 0.58
N VAL A 73 -3.09 3.19 -0.44
CA VAL A 73 -3.12 3.66 -1.81
C VAL A 73 -4.57 3.86 -2.22
N TYR A 74 -4.94 5.11 -2.49
CA TYR A 74 -6.24 5.50 -3.04
C TYR A 74 -6.11 5.67 -4.54
N ASN A 75 -6.90 4.93 -5.32
CA ASN A 75 -6.99 5.10 -6.76
C ASN A 75 -8.27 5.86 -7.09
N LEU A 76 -8.11 7.02 -7.73
CA LEU A 76 -9.22 7.89 -8.12
C LEU A 76 -9.29 8.03 -9.64
N LEU A 77 -10.51 8.23 -10.13
CA LEU A 77 -10.81 8.45 -11.54
C LEU A 77 -11.62 9.73 -11.72
N SER A 78 -11.14 10.59 -12.63
CA SER A 78 -11.88 11.75 -13.14
C SER A 78 -12.53 11.35 -14.46
N LEU A 79 -13.86 11.29 -14.48
CA LEU A 79 -14.63 10.94 -15.67
C LEU A 79 -14.59 12.05 -16.73
N LYS A 80 -14.56 13.32 -16.29
CA LYS A 80 -14.57 14.48 -17.19
C LYS A 80 -13.27 14.59 -17.99
N ASN A 81 -12.14 14.36 -17.32
CA ASN A 81 -10.82 14.48 -17.94
C ASN A 81 -10.25 13.14 -18.41
N ASN A 82 -10.99 12.04 -18.19
CA ASN A 82 -10.54 10.68 -18.42
C ASN A 82 -9.12 10.42 -17.86
N ALA A 83 -8.91 10.84 -16.61
CA ALA A 83 -7.60 10.83 -15.96
C ALA A 83 -7.66 10.05 -14.65
N ARG A 84 -6.61 9.30 -14.34
CA ARG A 84 -6.44 8.57 -13.08
C ARG A 84 -5.33 9.18 -12.26
N ILE A 85 -5.52 9.19 -10.95
CA ILE A 85 -4.50 9.61 -9.99
C ILE A 85 -4.45 8.62 -8.84
N ARG A 86 -3.25 8.41 -8.34
CA ARG A 86 -2.98 7.57 -7.17
C ARG A 86 -2.53 8.46 -6.02
N VAL A 87 -3.20 8.35 -4.88
CA VAL A 87 -2.80 9.05 -3.65
C VAL A 87 -2.28 8.00 -2.68
N LYS A 88 -1.04 8.16 -2.23
CA LYS A 88 -0.33 7.27 -1.31
C LYS A 88 -0.19 7.93 0.05
N VAL A 89 -0.46 7.18 1.10
CA VAL A 89 -0.26 7.63 2.48
C VAL A 89 0.52 6.59 3.25
N LYS A 90 1.62 7.02 3.85
CA LYS A 90 2.46 6.16 4.69
C LYS A 90 2.01 6.27 6.14
N LEU A 91 1.80 5.12 6.78
CA LEU A 91 1.30 4.95 8.15
C LEU A 91 2.21 4.02 8.95
N ALA A 92 2.37 4.33 10.23
CA ALA A 92 2.90 3.38 11.21
C ALA A 92 1.80 2.46 11.75
N GLU A 93 2.15 1.33 12.36
CA GLU A 93 1.19 0.31 12.80
C GLU A 93 0.16 0.78 13.83
N LYS A 94 0.52 1.74 14.69
CA LYS A 94 -0.37 2.31 15.71
C LYS A 94 -1.05 3.60 15.26
N GLU A 95 -0.73 4.08 14.06
CA GLU A 95 -1.30 5.29 13.51
C GLU A 95 -2.68 5.00 12.94
N SER A 96 -3.61 5.94 13.12
CA SER A 96 -4.94 5.87 12.52
C SER A 96 -5.06 6.95 11.46
N ILE A 97 -5.89 6.68 10.46
CA ILE A 97 -6.12 7.57 9.33
C ILE A 97 -7.59 7.95 9.27
N SER A 98 -7.92 9.18 8.86
CA SER A 98 -9.34 9.60 8.74
C SER A 98 -10.04 8.80 7.64
N SER A 99 -11.26 8.33 7.90
CA SER A 99 -12.14 7.72 6.90
C SER A 99 -12.54 8.74 5.85
N VAL A 100 -12.69 8.27 4.60
CA VAL A 100 -13.08 9.04 3.43
C VAL A 100 -14.53 8.72 3.01
N ARG A 101 -15.27 8.00 3.86
CA ARG A 101 -16.65 7.60 3.63
C ARG A 101 -17.59 8.79 3.37
N ASP A 102 -17.35 9.94 4.00
CA ASP A 102 -18.13 11.16 3.81
C ASP A 102 -17.95 11.76 2.40
N LEU A 103 -16.78 11.56 1.78
CA LEU A 103 -16.54 11.97 0.40
C LEU A 103 -16.99 10.91 -0.60
N PHE A 104 -16.66 9.64 -0.35
CA PHE A 104 -16.96 8.53 -1.23
C PHE A 104 -17.68 7.43 -0.47
N ASN A 105 -18.98 7.24 -0.75
CA ASN A 105 -19.78 6.19 -0.09
C ASN A 105 -19.20 4.78 -0.29
N ALA A 106 -18.51 4.53 -1.41
CA ALA A 106 -17.86 3.26 -1.69
C ALA A 106 -16.68 2.95 -0.74
N ALA A 107 -16.07 3.98 -0.13
CA ALA A 107 -14.91 3.81 0.76
C ALA A 107 -15.22 2.92 1.96
N ALA A 108 -16.45 2.89 2.46
CA ALA A 108 -16.83 2.07 3.61
C ALA A 108 -16.45 0.59 3.47
N TRP A 109 -16.60 0.02 2.27
CA TRP A 109 -16.27 -1.39 2.04
C TRP A 109 -14.77 -1.61 1.90
N TYR A 110 -14.07 -0.72 1.21
CA TYR A 110 -12.63 -0.82 1.01
C TYR A 110 -11.82 -0.51 2.29
N GLU A 111 -12.30 0.40 3.14
CA GLU A 111 -11.69 0.70 4.44
C GLU A 111 -11.84 -0.50 5.39
N ARG A 112 -12.99 -1.18 5.36
CA ARG A 112 -13.19 -2.45 6.10
C ARG A 112 -12.29 -3.57 5.58
N GLU A 113 -12.12 -3.69 4.27
CA GLU A 113 -11.19 -4.63 3.67
C GLU A 113 -9.75 -4.36 4.11
N ALA A 114 -9.30 -3.10 4.04
CA ALA A 114 -7.96 -2.71 4.47
C ALA A 114 -7.75 -2.93 5.98
N PHE A 115 -8.78 -2.72 6.81
CA PHE A 115 -8.76 -3.05 8.22
C PHE A 115 -8.65 -4.57 8.45
N ASP A 116 -9.42 -5.38 7.74
CA ASP A 116 -9.41 -6.83 7.92
C ASP A 116 -8.10 -7.47 7.46
N MET A 117 -7.59 -7.06 6.30
CA MET A 117 -6.41 -7.64 5.68
C MET A 117 -5.09 -7.14 6.26
N TYR A 118 -4.98 -5.84 6.58
CA TYR A 118 -3.73 -5.21 7.04
C TYR A 118 -3.81 -4.68 8.48
N GLY A 119 -4.99 -4.54 9.06
CA GLY A 119 -5.17 -3.99 10.41
C GLY A 119 -5.07 -2.47 10.50
N ILE A 120 -5.23 -1.78 9.37
CA ILE A 120 -5.17 -0.31 9.31
C ILE A 120 -6.46 0.27 9.88
N LYS A 121 -6.33 1.15 10.89
CA LYS A 121 -7.49 1.73 11.59
C LYS A 121 -7.92 3.03 10.94
N PHE A 122 -9.20 3.09 10.55
CA PHE A 122 -9.84 4.28 10.01
C PHE A 122 -10.67 4.98 11.09
N SER A 123 -10.38 6.25 11.38
CA SER A 123 -11.14 7.06 12.33
C SER A 123 -12.30 7.76 11.64
N GLY A 124 -13.49 7.71 12.25
CA GLY A 124 -14.71 8.32 11.69
C GLY A 124 -15.59 7.38 10.87
N ASP A 125 -15.19 6.12 10.64
CA ASP A 125 -16.10 5.10 10.12
C ASP A 125 -17.05 4.61 11.23
N VAL A 126 -18.31 4.36 10.85
CA VAL A 126 -19.40 3.98 11.76
C VAL A 126 -19.41 2.47 12.01
N ASP A 127 -18.97 1.65 11.04
CA ASP A 127 -19.00 0.18 11.11
C ASP A 127 -17.67 -0.45 10.66
N LEU A 128 -16.61 -0.21 11.42
CA LEU A 128 -15.30 -0.81 11.17
C LEU A 128 -15.23 -2.23 11.74
N ARG A 129 -15.77 -3.20 11.00
CA ARG A 129 -15.68 -4.64 11.31
C ARG A 129 -15.10 -5.43 10.15
N ARG A 130 -14.55 -6.61 10.47
CA ARG A 130 -14.05 -7.60 9.50
C ARG A 130 -15.12 -7.95 8.46
N ILE A 131 -14.68 -8.36 7.27
CA ILE A 131 -15.59 -8.62 6.14
C ILE A 131 -15.18 -9.83 5.31
N LEU A 132 -13.89 -10.04 5.08
CA LEU A 132 -13.39 -11.14 4.25
C LEU A 132 -13.02 -12.35 5.11
N THR A 133 -12.52 -12.13 6.31
CA THR A 133 -12.10 -13.22 7.21
C THR A 133 -13.25 -13.81 8.00
N ASP A 134 -13.02 -15.02 8.55
CA ASP A 134 -13.99 -15.69 9.42
C ASP A 134 -14.24 -14.89 10.71
N TYR A 135 -15.40 -15.08 11.33
CA TYR A 135 -15.87 -14.29 12.47
C TYR A 135 -14.94 -14.38 13.69
N GLY A 136 -14.30 -15.53 13.91
CA GLY A 136 -13.35 -15.76 15.01
C GLY A 136 -11.92 -15.34 14.71
N PHE A 137 -11.64 -14.81 13.52
CA PHE A 137 -10.27 -14.60 13.06
C PHE A 137 -9.60 -13.41 13.79
N THR A 138 -8.44 -13.66 14.38
CA THR A 138 -7.73 -12.70 15.22
C THR A 138 -6.62 -11.95 14.49
N HIS A 139 -6.09 -12.51 13.41
CA HIS A 139 -4.91 -11.99 12.70
C HIS A 139 -5.28 -11.18 11.46
N HIS A 140 -4.26 -10.77 10.67
CA HIS A 140 -4.38 -9.97 9.45
C HIS A 140 -3.65 -10.69 8.30
N PRO A 141 -4.35 -11.34 7.36
CA PRO A 141 -3.75 -12.31 6.43
C PRO A 141 -2.73 -11.72 5.44
N LEU A 142 -2.91 -10.48 4.97
CA LEU A 142 -2.05 -9.89 3.93
C LEU A 142 -0.79 -9.21 4.48
N ARG A 143 -0.56 -9.31 5.80
CA ARG A 143 0.71 -8.89 6.41
C ARG A 143 1.81 -9.88 6.03
N LYS A 144 3.04 -9.36 5.83
CA LYS A 144 4.19 -10.19 5.47
C LYS A 144 4.64 -11.15 6.57
N ASP A 145 4.22 -10.92 7.81
CA ASP A 145 4.52 -11.81 8.95
C ASP A 145 3.57 -13.01 9.00
N PHE A 146 2.44 -12.97 8.29
CA PHE A 146 1.43 -14.02 8.36
C PHE A 146 1.81 -15.20 7.45
N PRO A 147 1.85 -16.45 7.95
CA PRO A 147 2.18 -17.61 7.13
C PRO A 147 1.07 -17.92 6.14
N VAL A 148 1.44 -18.38 4.95
CA VAL A 148 0.48 -18.73 3.88
C VAL A 148 -0.56 -19.76 4.34
N THR A 149 -0.16 -20.69 5.21
CA THR A 149 -1.01 -21.76 5.75
C THR A 149 -1.95 -21.29 6.85
N GLY A 150 -1.71 -20.11 7.43
CA GLY A 150 -2.36 -19.67 8.66
C GLY A 150 -1.91 -20.46 9.90
N TYR A 151 -2.59 -20.20 11.02
CA TYR A 151 -2.28 -20.81 12.32
C TYR A 151 -3.28 -21.88 12.75
N GLU A 152 -4.52 -21.82 12.24
CA GLU A 152 -5.61 -22.72 12.63
C GLU A 152 -6.21 -23.41 11.41
N GLU A 153 -6.52 -24.69 11.55
CA GLU A 153 -7.28 -25.51 10.62
C GLU A 153 -8.63 -25.89 11.23
N VAL A 154 -9.56 -26.32 10.37
CA VAL A 154 -10.93 -26.64 10.76
C VAL A 154 -11.19 -28.12 10.50
N ARG A 155 -11.65 -28.84 11.52
CA ARG A 155 -12.10 -30.23 11.39
C ARG A 155 -13.50 -30.45 11.95
N TYR A 156 -14.23 -31.42 11.39
CA TYR A 156 -15.49 -31.87 11.96
C TYR A 156 -15.24 -32.94 13.03
N ASP A 157 -15.75 -32.71 14.23
CA ASP A 157 -15.68 -33.68 15.32
C ASP A 157 -16.98 -34.49 15.40
N ILE A 158 -16.89 -35.81 15.19
CA ILE A 158 -18.05 -36.70 15.18
C ILE A 158 -18.64 -36.87 16.59
N GLU A 159 -17.81 -36.85 17.64
CA GLU A 159 -18.26 -37.05 19.02
C GLU A 159 -19.04 -35.84 19.51
N LYS A 160 -18.50 -34.64 19.25
CA LYS A 160 -19.14 -33.37 19.62
C LYS A 160 -20.22 -32.92 18.63
N LYS A 161 -20.23 -33.47 17.42
CA LYS A 161 -21.10 -33.09 16.30
C LYS A 161 -21.01 -31.60 15.96
N GLU A 162 -19.81 -31.03 16.08
CA GLU A 162 -19.53 -29.62 15.83
C GLU A 162 -18.23 -29.45 15.04
N VAL A 163 -18.04 -28.24 14.54
CA VAL A 163 -16.82 -27.83 13.83
C VAL A 163 -15.83 -27.27 14.85
N VAL A 164 -14.63 -27.85 14.90
CA VAL A 164 -13.58 -27.49 15.87
C VAL A 164 -12.40 -26.86 15.13
N TYR A 165 -11.84 -25.80 15.71
CA TYR A 165 -10.62 -25.13 15.27
C TYR A 165 -9.42 -25.71 16.02
N GLU A 166 -8.41 -26.18 15.31
CA GLU A 166 -7.18 -26.75 15.88
C GLU A 166 -5.94 -26.12 15.23
N PRO A 167 -4.77 -26.17 15.89
CA PRO A 167 -3.53 -25.71 15.26
C PRO A 167 -3.23 -26.49 13.97
N VAL A 168 -2.78 -25.78 12.93
CA VAL A 168 -2.49 -26.38 11.61
C VAL A 168 -1.51 -27.55 11.72
N LYS A 169 -1.88 -28.69 11.13
CA LYS A 169 -1.01 -29.86 10.99
C LYS A 169 -1.10 -30.39 9.56
N LEU A 170 -0.15 -29.96 8.73
CA LEU A 170 -0.06 -30.42 7.35
C LEU A 170 0.70 -31.73 7.26
N ASP A 171 0.16 -32.69 6.50
CA ASP A 171 0.88 -33.92 6.14
C ASP A 171 2.09 -33.63 5.23
N GLN A 172 1.97 -32.59 4.39
CA GLN A 172 3.04 -32.09 3.54
C GLN A 172 3.21 -30.58 3.74
N GLU A 173 4.43 -30.16 4.07
CA GLU A 173 4.77 -28.75 4.22
C GLU A 173 4.73 -27.99 2.87
N PHE A 174 4.47 -26.68 2.95
CA PHE A 174 4.56 -25.80 1.79
C PHE A 174 6.00 -25.76 1.28
N ARG A 175 6.18 -26.03 -0.01
CA ARG A 175 7.49 -25.97 -0.66
C ARG A 175 7.67 -24.61 -1.30
N ASP A 176 8.59 -23.83 -0.74
CA ASP A 176 9.06 -22.58 -1.34
C ASP A 176 10.22 -22.88 -2.29
N PHE A 177 10.10 -22.42 -3.53
CA PHE A 177 11.09 -22.64 -4.57
C PHE A 177 11.70 -21.29 -4.96
N ASP A 178 13.03 -21.20 -4.87
CA ASP A 178 13.73 -20.03 -5.37
C ASP A 178 13.86 -20.10 -6.90
N TYR A 179 13.14 -19.21 -7.58
CA TYR A 179 13.17 -19.08 -9.04
C TYR A 179 14.07 -17.93 -9.51
N LEU A 180 14.73 -17.20 -8.61
CA LEU A 180 15.56 -16.06 -8.99
C LEU A 180 16.83 -16.53 -9.69
N SER A 181 17.00 -16.07 -10.94
CA SER A 181 18.25 -16.29 -11.67
C SER A 181 19.39 -15.55 -10.97
N PRO A 182 20.56 -16.18 -10.75
CA PRO A 182 21.72 -15.52 -10.15
C PRO A 182 22.18 -14.26 -10.90
N TRP A 183 21.85 -14.17 -12.19
CA TRP A 183 22.24 -13.08 -13.11
C TRP A 183 21.33 -11.84 -13.02
N GLU A 184 20.13 -11.96 -12.44
CA GLU A 184 19.15 -10.85 -12.32
C GLU A 184 18.73 -10.59 -10.86
N GLY A 185 19.15 -11.43 -9.91
CA GLY A 185 18.86 -11.29 -8.47
C GLY A 185 19.84 -10.42 -7.69
N ASP A 186 19.64 -10.32 -6.37
CA ASP A 186 20.47 -9.50 -5.44
C ASP A 186 21.97 -9.87 -5.44
N PHE A 187 22.38 -11.01 -6.00
CA PHE A 187 23.79 -11.36 -6.24
C PHE A 187 24.47 -10.44 -7.26
N ALA A 188 23.72 -9.81 -8.19
CA ALA A 188 24.27 -8.77 -9.06
C ALA A 188 24.64 -7.48 -8.31
N LYS A 189 24.11 -7.29 -7.09
CA LYS A 189 24.47 -6.20 -6.18
C LYS A 189 25.50 -6.61 -5.12
N GLN A 190 25.74 -7.89 -4.92
CA GLN A 190 26.83 -8.35 -4.05
C GLN A 190 28.15 -8.22 -4.80
N ILE A 191 29.09 -7.46 -4.23
CA ILE A 191 30.45 -7.39 -4.74
C ILE A 191 31.04 -8.80 -4.64
N LEU A 192 31.31 -9.42 -5.79
CA LEU A 192 31.98 -10.71 -5.82
C LEU A 192 33.37 -10.58 -5.17
N PRO A 193 33.84 -11.56 -4.39
CA PRO A 193 35.19 -11.53 -3.83
C PRO A 193 36.23 -11.39 -4.95
N GLY A 194 36.85 -10.21 -5.06
CA GLY A 194 37.79 -9.87 -6.15
C GLY A 194 37.36 -8.70 -7.07
N ASP A 195 36.08 -8.32 -7.06
CA ASP A 195 35.53 -7.20 -7.87
C ASP A 195 35.48 -5.86 -7.11
N GLU A 196 36.05 -5.79 -5.92
CA GLU A 196 36.08 -4.60 -5.04
C GLU A 196 36.63 -3.34 -5.76
N LYS A 197 37.59 -3.52 -6.67
CA LYS A 197 38.21 -2.41 -7.42
C LYS A 197 37.34 -1.83 -8.54
N ALA A 198 36.35 -2.57 -9.02
CA ALA A 198 35.44 -2.06 -10.06
C ALA A 198 34.52 -0.98 -9.50
N PHE A 199 34.11 -1.13 -8.24
CA PHE A 199 33.23 -0.19 -7.53
C PHE A 199 33.97 1.05 -7.01
N ASP A 200 35.25 0.93 -6.61
CA ASP A 200 36.08 2.07 -6.22
C ASP A 200 36.22 3.12 -7.35
N ASN A 201 36.34 2.66 -8.61
CA ASN A 201 36.44 3.54 -9.77
C ASN A 201 35.12 4.27 -10.07
N LEU A 202 33.97 3.61 -9.88
CA LEU A 202 32.64 4.21 -10.02
C LEU A 202 32.36 5.28 -8.96
N ALA A 203 32.74 5.02 -7.70
CA ALA A 203 32.62 5.99 -6.61
C ALA A 203 33.55 7.21 -6.77
N MET A 204 34.70 7.05 -7.45
CA MET A 204 35.58 8.16 -7.83
C MET A 204 34.99 8.99 -8.99
N GLU A 205 34.33 8.36 -9.97
CA GLU A 205 33.69 9.06 -11.09
C GLU A 205 32.45 9.88 -10.68
N GLU A 206 31.68 9.42 -9.69
CA GLU A 206 30.55 10.18 -9.15
C GLU A 206 31.01 11.41 -8.37
N LYS A 207 32.06 11.29 -7.53
CA LYS A 207 32.62 12.45 -6.80
C LYS A 207 33.22 13.51 -7.73
N VAL A 208 33.78 13.12 -8.87
CA VAL A 208 34.34 14.06 -9.86
C VAL A 208 33.25 14.82 -10.62
N LYS A 209 32.01 14.31 -10.67
CA LYS A 209 30.87 15.01 -11.29
C LYS A 209 30.20 16.02 -10.35
N ASP A 210 30.27 15.80 -9.04
CA ASP A 210 29.70 16.73 -8.04
C ASP A 210 30.62 17.93 -7.72
N GLU A 211 31.90 17.88 -8.10
CA GLU A 211 32.90 18.94 -7.86
C GLU A 211 33.16 19.86 -9.09
N LYS A 212 32.33 19.84 -10.13
CA LYS A 212 32.43 20.74 -11.28
C LYS A 212 31.20 21.60 -11.53
#